data_AF-A0A7W0QUQ5-F1
#
_entry.id   AF-A0A7W0QUQ5-F1
#
_cell.length_a   1.000
_cell.length_b   1.000
_cell.length_c   1.000
_cell.angle_alpha   90.00
_cell.angle_beta   90.00
_cell.angle_gamma   90.00
#
_symmetry.space_group_name_H-M   'P 1'
#
loop_
_entity.id
_entity.type
_entity.pdbx_description
1 polymer ?
#
loop_
_entity_poly.entity_id
_entity_poly.type
_entity_poly.pdbx_seq_one_letter_code
_entity_poly.pdbx_strand_id
1 'polypeptide(L)'
;MTTPAESPPQLQPFPEDWERALAVVAHPDDMEYGTSSAVARWTAQGKSVAYCLVTSGEAGIDGLDPEQAGPVRKEEQRAACAAVGVSELEFLGFPDGVLEYGLPLRKAIA
;
A
#
# COMPACT_ATOMS: atom_id res chain seq x y z
N MET A 1 42.33 14.06 -5.27
CA MET A 1 41.95 12.83 -5.98
C MET A 1 40.53 12.51 -5.56
N THR A 2 39.56 12.62 -6.47
CA THR A 2 38.16 12.24 -6.22
C THR A 2 38.03 10.73 -6.36
N THR A 3 37.57 10.04 -5.32
CA THR A 3 37.26 8.61 -5.36
C THR A 3 36.21 8.36 -6.46
N PRO A 4 36.39 7.35 -7.33
CA PRO A 4 35.35 6.98 -8.29
C PRO A 4 34.07 6.62 -7.54
N ALA A 5 32.93 7.14 -7.99
CA ALA A 5 31.64 6.74 -7.46
C ALA A 5 31.44 5.23 -7.72
N GLU A 6 31.09 4.49 -6.67
CA GLU A 6 30.77 3.07 -6.76
C GLU A 6 29.52 2.89 -7.66
N SER A 7 29.55 1.90 -8.55
CA SER A 7 28.38 1.61 -9.39
C SER A 7 27.22 1.12 -8.53
N PRO A 8 25.98 1.56 -8.80
CA PRO A 8 24.84 1.11 -8.00
C PRO A 8 24.69 -0.42 -8.07
N PRO A 9 24.25 -1.06 -6.99
CA PRO A 9 24.05 -2.51 -6.97
C PRO A 9 23.06 -2.92 -8.04
N GLN A 10 23.35 -4.03 -8.73
CA GLN A 10 22.41 -4.63 -9.68
C GLN A 10 21.24 -5.25 -8.91
N LEU A 11 20.02 -4.81 -9.20
CA LEU A 11 18.81 -5.35 -8.61
C LEU A 11 18.36 -6.61 -9.35
N GLN A 12 17.96 -7.64 -8.62
CA GLN A 12 17.35 -8.83 -9.19
C GLN A 12 15.87 -8.57 -9.51
N PRO A 13 15.34 -9.05 -10.65
CA PRO A 13 13.90 -9.00 -10.92
C PRO A 13 13.12 -9.77 -9.87
N PHE A 14 11.96 -9.24 -9.49
CA PHE A 14 11.03 -9.96 -8.62
C PHE A 14 10.42 -11.15 -9.39
N PRO A 15 10.32 -12.34 -8.77
CA PRO A 15 9.68 -13.50 -9.40
C PRO A 15 8.23 -13.18 -9.83
N GLU A 16 7.82 -13.73 -10.98
CA GLU A 16 6.45 -13.64 -11.49
C GLU A 16 5.75 -15.03 -11.53
N ASP A 17 6.31 -16.05 -10.90
CA ASP A 17 5.76 -17.43 -10.77
C ASP A 17 4.81 -17.58 -9.57
N TRP A 18 3.88 -16.64 -9.44
CA TRP A 18 2.83 -16.63 -8.42
C TRP A 18 1.49 -16.18 -9.00
N GLU A 19 0.40 -16.56 -8.36
CA GLU A 19 -0.97 -16.25 -8.83
C GLU A 19 -1.69 -15.19 -7.99
N ARG A 20 -1.41 -15.17 -6.68
CA ARG A 20 -2.09 -14.31 -5.71
C ARG A 20 -1.10 -13.56 -4.83
N ALA A 21 -1.39 -12.30 -4.53
CA ALA A 21 -0.63 -11.48 -3.59
C ALA A 21 -1.57 -10.64 -2.70
N LEU A 22 -1.11 -10.38 -1.47
CA LEU A 22 -1.72 -9.41 -0.55
C LEU A 22 -0.69 -8.32 -0.28
N ALA A 23 -1.03 -7.08 -0.63
CA ALA A 23 -0.27 -5.90 -0.25
C ALA A 23 -0.80 -5.39 1.09
N VAL A 24 0.08 -5.34 2.10
CA VAL A 24 -0.26 -4.82 3.43
C VAL A 24 0.52 -3.53 3.64
N VAL A 25 -0.19 -2.42 3.84
CA VAL A 25 0.39 -1.09 4.05
C VAL A 25 -0.32 -0.36 5.18
N ALA A 26 0.31 0.69 5.72
CA ALA A 26 -0.26 1.40 6.86
C ALA A 26 -1.39 2.34 6.42
N HIS A 27 -1.19 3.09 5.34
CA HIS A 27 -2.07 4.17 4.92
C HIS A 27 -2.51 4.00 3.47
N PRO A 28 -3.62 4.65 3.07
CA PRO A 28 -3.81 5.01 1.67
C PRO A 28 -2.58 5.75 1.14
N ASP A 29 -2.30 5.66 -0.16
CA ASP A 29 -1.12 6.21 -0.86
C ASP A 29 0.22 5.43 -0.76
N ASP A 30 0.43 4.62 0.29
CA ASP A 30 1.69 3.89 0.48
C ASP A 30 1.99 2.98 -0.74
N MET A 31 0.94 2.36 -1.29
CA MET A 31 1.04 1.54 -2.49
C MET A 31 1.30 2.38 -3.74
N GLU A 32 0.67 3.54 -3.85
CA GLU A 32 0.80 4.42 -5.02
C GLU A 32 2.22 4.99 -5.14
N TYR A 33 2.86 5.34 -4.03
CA TYR A 33 4.27 5.73 -4.01
C TYR A 33 5.23 4.56 -4.17
N GLY A 34 4.85 3.38 -3.67
CA GLY A 34 5.74 2.22 -3.62
C GLY A 34 5.66 1.31 -4.83
N THR A 35 4.50 0.69 -5.08
CA THR A 35 4.41 -0.58 -5.84
C THR A 35 3.20 -0.68 -6.77
N SER A 36 2.31 0.32 -6.81
CA SER A 36 1.11 0.28 -7.67
C SER A 36 1.45 0.15 -9.17
N SER A 37 2.63 0.60 -9.62
CA SER A 37 3.09 0.37 -10.99
C SER A 37 3.38 -1.11 -11.30
N ALA A 38 3.94 -1.84 -10.33
CA ALA A 38 4.16 -3.28 -10.43
C ALA A 38 2.82 -4.03 -10.32
N VAL A 39 1.92 -3.58 -9.43
CA VAL A 39 0.58 -4.15 -9.31
C VAL A 39 -0.21 -4.01 -10.61
N ALA A 40 -0.19 -2.86 -11.27
CA ALA A 40 -0.83 -2.67 -12.56
C ALA A 40 -0.32 -3.65 -13.63
N ARG A 41 0.99 -3.96 -13.62
CA ARG A 41 1.58 -4.99 -14.49
C ARG A 41 1.08 -6.38 -14.11
N TRP A 42 1.08 -6.71 -12.82
CA TRP A 42 0.68 -8.03 -12.32
C TRP A 42 -0.79 -8.33 -12.60
N THR A 43 -1.68 -7.37 -12.39
CA THR A 43 -3.11 -7.53 -12.71
C THR A 43 -3.33 -7.64 -14.22
N ALA A 44 -2.57 -6.90 -15.04
CA ALA A 44 -2.57 -7.05 -16.50
C ALA A 44 -2.08 -8.43 -16.98
N GLN A 45 -1.27 -9.14 -16.17
CA GLN A 45 -0.86 -10.52 -16.39
C GLN A 45 -1.88 -11.55 -15.89
N GLY A 46 -3.03 -11.10 -15.35
CA GLY A 46 -4.07 -11.97 -14.80
C GLY A 46 -3.84 -12.42 -13.36
N LYS A 47 -2.88 -11.83 -12.64
CA LYS A 47 -2.65 -12.13 -11.22
C LYS A 47 -3.71 -11.45 -10.35
N SER A 48 -4.07 -12.10 -9.24
CA SER A 48 -4.99 -11.53 -8.26
C SER A 48 -4.21 -10.82 -7.16
N VAL A 49 -4.42 -9.51 -7.01
CA VAL A 49 -3.78 -8.71 -5.96
C VAL A 49 -4.88 -8.08 -5.09
N ALA A 50 -4.77 -8.25 -3.78
CA ALA A 50 -5.63 -7.62 -2.79
C ALA A 50 -4.83 -6.60 -1.96
N TYR A 51 -5.47 -5.52 -1.52
CA TYR A 51 -4.88 -4.50 -0.65
C TYR A 51 -5.50 -4.58 0.75
N CYS A 52 -4.67 -4.52 1.77
CA CYS A 52 -5.06 -4.44 3.17
C CYS A 52 -4.38 -3.22 3.79
N LEU A 53 -5.18 -2.24 4.15
CA LEU A 53 -4.74 -0.99 4.75
C LEU A 53 -5.03 -1.03 6.24
N VAL A 54 -3.99 -0.81 7.05
CA VAL A 54 -4.12 -0.87 8.51
C VAL A 54 -4.98 0.27 9.04
N THR A 55 -4.84 1.46 8.46
CA THR A 55 -5.54 2.70 8.83
C THR A 55 -6.31 3.28 7.63
N SER A 56 -7.12 4.31 7.85
CA SER A 56 -7.66 5.12 6.74
C SER A 56 -6.81 6.33 6.38
N GLY A 57 -5.62 6.47 6.99
CA GLY A 57 -4.75 7.63 6.77
C GLY A 57 -5.41 8.95 7.16
N GLU A 58 -6.36 8.92 8.09
CA GLU A 58 -7.24 10.03 8.42
C GLU A 58 -6.52 11.23 9.05
N ALA A 59 -5.28 11.07 9.54
CA ALA A 59 -4.47 12.19 10.04
C ALA A 59 -3.57 12.80 8.94
N GLY A 60 -3.65 12.30 7.70
CA GLY A 60 -2.73 12.63 6.62
C GLY A 60 -3.06 13.87 5.78
N ILE A 61 -4.20 14.53 5.99
CA ILE A 61 -4.60 15.73 5.22
C ILE A 61 -4.53 16.96 6.13
N ASP A 62 -3.55 17.84 5.89
CA ASP A 62 -3.42 19.10 6.63
C ASP A 62 -4.66 19.98 6.46
N GLY A 63 -5.18 20.50 7.57
CA GLY A 63 -6.37 21.34 7.60
C GLY A 63 -7.72 20.62 7.46
N LEU A 64 -7.74 19.28 7.41
CA LEU A 64 -8.98 18.49 7.38
C LEU A 64 -9.10 17.63 8.63
N ASP A 65 -10.28 17.65 9.27
CA ASP A 65 -10.53 16.84 10.46
C ASP A 65 -10.48 15.33 10.11
N PRO A 66 -9.92 14.45 10.97
CA PRO A 66 -9.86 13.02 10.71
C PRO A 66 -11.21 12.36 10.38
N GLU A 67 -12.32 12.81 10.99
CA GLU A 67 -13.66 12.28 10.69
C GLU A 67 -14.10 12.61 9.25
N GLN A 68 -13.51 13.64 8.64
CA GLN A 68 -13.75 14.04 7.25
C GLN A 68 -12.71 13.44 6.30
N ALA A 69 -11.43 13.43 6.70
CA ALA A 69 -10.33 12.91 5.91
C ALA A 69 -10.45 11.39 5.69
N GLY A 70 -10.77 10.62 6.72
CA GLY A 70 -10.89 9.16 6.63
C GLY A 70 -11.83 8.68 5.51
N PRO A 71 -13.09 9.15 5.45
CA PRO A 71 -14.00 8.82 4.34
C PRO A 71 -13.48 9.24 2.96
N VAL A 72 -12.90 10.44 2.83
CA VAL A 72 -12.33 10.92 1.57
C VAL A 72 -11.23 9.99 1.09
N ARG A 73 -10.27 9.69 1.95
CA ARG A 73 -9.12 8.83 1.60
C ARG A 73 -9.51 7.39 1.30
N LYS A 74 -10.57 6.87 1.94
CA LYS A 74 -11.14 5.56 1.59
C LYS A 74 -11.70 5.54 0.16
N GLU A 75 -12.39 6.61 -0.27
CA GLU A 75 -12.88 6.70 -1.66
C GLU A 75 -11.73 6.89 -2.65
N GLU A 76 -10.74 7.72 -2.31
CA GLU A 76 -9.53 7.88 -3.12
C GLU A 76 -8.80 6.55 -3.32
N GLN A 77 -8.62 5.74 -2.26
CA GLN A 77 -7.96 4.45 -2.38
C GLN A 77 -8.77 3.47 -3.23
N ARG A 78 -10.11 3.45 -3.12
CA ARG A 78 -10.95 2.59 -3.98
C ARG A 78 -10.75 2.96 -5.46
N ALA A 79 -10.71 4.25 -5.77
CA ALA A 79 -10.44 4.73 -7.12
C ALA A 79 -9.01 4.35 -7.59
N ALA A 80 -8.01 4.48 -6.72
CA ALA A 80 -6.62 4.09 -7.01
C ALA A 80 -6.49 2.58 -7.27
N CYS A 81 -7.12 1.74 -6.44
CA CYS A 81 -7.18 0.28 -6.65
C CYS A 81 -7.81 -0.07 -8.00
N ALA A 82 -8.94 0.57 -8.34
CA ALA A 82 -9.60 0.36 -9.63
C ALA A 82 -8.69 0.72 -10.82
N ALA A 83 -7.88 1.77 -10.71
CA ALA A 83 -6.95 2.19 -11.75
C ALA A 83 -5.83 1.16 -12.04
N VAL A 84 -5.50 0.30 -11.08
CA VAL A 84 -4.48 -0.75 -11.20
C VAL A 84 -5.04 -2.16 -11.24
N GLY A 85 -6.36 -2.32 -11.39
CA GLY A 85 -7.03 -3.62 -11.51
C GLY A 85 -7.17 -4.41 -10.20
N VAL A 86 -7.06 -3.75 -9.05
CA VAL A 86 -7.32 -4.35 -7.73
C VAL A 86 -8.79 -4.21 -7.39
N SER A 87 -9.49 -5.33 -7.17
CA SER A 87 -10.90 -5.35 -6.77
C SER A 87 -11.14 -5.67 -5.30
N GLU A 88 -10.12 -6.18 -4.59
CA GLU A 88 -10.20 -6.54 -3.17
C GLU A 88 -9.40 -5.52 -2.34
N LEU A 89 -10.11 -4.74 -1.53
CA LEU A 89 -9.55 -3.72 -0.64
C LEU A 89 -10.19 -3.83 0.74
N GLU A 90 -9.38 -4.00 1.78
CA GLU A 90 -9.80 -4.07 3.18
C GLU A 90 -9.15 -2.96 4.01
N PHE A 91 -9.92 -2.38 4.94
CA PHE A 91 -9.42 -1.42 5.93
C PHE A 91 -9.57 -2.01 7.34
N LEU A 92 -8.47 -2.20 8.06
CA LEU A 92 -8.49 -2.81 9.40
C LEU A 92 -8.99 -1.87 10.51
N GLY A 93 -9.01 -0.56 10.26
CA GLY A 93 -9.61 0.44 11.15
C GLY A 93 -8.77 0.82 12.37
N PHE A 94 -7.46 0.62 12.32
CA PHE A 94 -6.56 1.16 13.35
C PHE A 94 -6.38 2.68 13.15
N PRO A 95 -6.14 3.44 14.24
CA PRO A 95 -5.94 4.88 14.16
C PRO A 95 -4.62 5.24 13.47
N ASP A 96 -4.70 6.21 12.56
CA ASP A 96 -3.55 6.81 11.89
C ASP A 96 -2.66 7.61 12.86
N GLY A 97 -1.35 7.65 12.58
CA GLY A 97 -0.34 8.40 13.33
C GLY A 97 0.10 7.80 14.68
N VAL A 98 -0.66 6.84 15.23
CA VAL A 98 -0.41 6.24 16.55
C VAL A 98 -0.47 4.71 16.55
N LEU A 99 -0.27 4.10 15.38
CA LEU A 99 -0.24 2.64 15.25
C LEU A 99 0.90 2.02 16.06
N GLU A 100 0.58 1.02 16.90
CA GLU A 100 1.55 0.32 17.73
C GLU A 100 1.88 -1.07 17.19
N TYR A 101 3.17 -1.43 17.24
CA TYR A 101 3.62 -2.80 17.01
C TYR A 101 3.20 -3.70 18.18
N GLY A 102 2.54 -4.82 17.86
CA GLY A 102 2.19 -5.81 18.89
C GLY A 102 1.36 -6.97 18.37
N LEU A 103 0.98 -7.85 19.31
CA LEU A 103 0.10 -8.98 19.02
C LEU A 103 -1.26 -8.59 18.43
N PRO A 104 -1.92 -7.48 18.85
CA PRO A 104 -3.18 -7.05 18.24
C PRO A 104 -3.05 -6.78 16.74
N LEU A 105 -2.03 -6.02 16.33
CA LEU A 105 -1.76 -5.74 14.91
C LEU A 105 -1.43 -7.02 14.14
N ARG A 106 -0.57 -7.88 14.70
CA ARG A 106 -0.20 -9.16 14.06
C ARG A 106 -1.42 -10.05 13.82
N LYS A 107 -2.35 -10.12 14.79
CA LYS A 107 -3.61 -10.90 14.69
C LYS A 107 -4.57 -10.31 13.65
N ALA A 108 -4.58 -9.00 13.46
CA ALA A 108 -5.45 -8.37 12.47
C ALA A 108 -5.00 -8.67 11.03
N ILE A 109 -3.70 -8.91 10.83
CA ILE A 109 -3.10 -9.20 9.53
C ILE A 109 -3.03 -10.72 9.23
N ALA A 110 -2.87 -11.57 10.25
CA ALA A 110 -2.55 -13.00 10.12
C ALA A 110 -3.24 -13.92 11.13
#